data_AF-A0A955LDB4-F1
#
_entry.id   AF-A0A955LDB4-F1
#
_cell.length_a   1.000
_cell.length_b   1.000
_cell.length_c   1.000
_cell.angle_alpha   90.00
_cell.angle_beta   90.00
_cell.angle_gamma   90.00
#
_symmetry.space_group_name_H-M   'P 1'
#
loop_
_entity.id
_entity.type
_entity.pdbx_description
1 polymer ?
#
loop_
_entity_poly.entity_id
_entity_poly.type
_entity_poly.pdbx_seq_one_letter_code
_entity_poly.pdbx_strand_id
1 'polypeptide(L)' 'MNVEIVIVGSGVAAAAVADRILKSKPTTSILVLEAGGKVKMKDFSIYQNYVATGGLPYNEYYDEAPPTRGCKGENR' A
#
# COMPACT_ATOMS: atom_id res chain seq x y z
N MET A 1 -2.22 -23.68 -0.48
CA MET A 1 -3.21 -22.63 -0.17
C MET A 1 -3.67 -22.07 -1.51
N ASN A 2 -4.96 -22.12 -1.82
CA ASN A 2 -5.49 -21.56 -3.07
C ASN A 2 -6.10 -20.19 -2.76
N VAL A 3 -5.69 -19.16 -3.50
CA VAL A 3 -6.12 -17.78 -3.28
C VAL A 3 -7.06 -17.39 -4.42
N GLU A 4 -8.25 -16.88 -4.08
CA GLU A 4 -9.24 -16.47 -5.08
C GLU A 4 -9.03 -15.03 -5.52
N ILE A 5 -8.64 -14.15 -4.59
CA ILE A 5 -8.46 -12.71 -4.84
C ILE A 5 -7.10 -12.27 -4.31
N VAL A 6 -6.34 -11.60 -5.16
CA VAL A 6 -5.10 -10.90 -4.77
C VAL A 6 -5.36 -9.40 -4.82
N ILE A 7 -5.06 -8.71 -3.72
CA ILE A 7 -5.08 -7.25 -3.63
C ILE A 7 -3.64 -6.77 -3.50
N VAL A 8 -3.21 -5.86 -4.38
CA VAL A 8 -1.88 -5.23 -4.33
C VAL A 8 -2.02 -3.86 -3.67
N GLY A 9 -1.26 -3.66 -2.59
CA GLY A 9 -1.41 -2.57 -1.62
C GLY A 9 -2.27 -3.01 -0.42
N SER A 10 -1.82 -2.72 0.80
CA SER A 10 -2.51 -3.05 2.07
C SER A 10 -3.15 -1.86 2.77
N GLY A 11 -3.17 -0.71 2.11
CA GLY A 11 -3.71 0.53 2.65
C GLY A 11 -5.23 0.51 2.90
N VAL A 12 -5.77 1.66 3.27
CA VAL A 12 -7.17 1.83 3.69
C VAL A 12 -8.16 1.31 2.64
N ALA A 13 -7.89 1.54 1.36
CA ALA A 13 -8.74 1.04 0.27
C ALA A 13 -8.79 -0.49 0.22
N ALA A 14 -7.63 -1.16 0.35
CA ALA A 14 -7.55 -2.62 0.36
C ALA A 14 -8.31 -3.22 1.55
N ALA A 15 -8.13 -2.65 2.74
CA ALA A 15 -8.86 -3.06 3.94
C ALA A 15 -10.39 -2.91 3.76
N ALA A 16 -10.84 -1.78 3.22
CA ALA A 16 -12.27 -1.54 2.98
C ALA A 16 -12.88 -2.49 1.94
N VAL A 17 -12.14 -2.78 0.86
CA VAL A 17 -12.57 -3.72 -0.19
C VAL A 17 -12.63 -5.14 0.38
N ALA A 18 -11.59 -5.58 1.09
CA ALA A 18 -11.55 -6.90 1.70
C ALA A 18 -12.68 -7.08 2.73
N ASP A 19 -12.93 -6.09 3.59
CA ASP A 19 -14.05 -6.10 4.54
C ASP A 19 -15.41 -6.26 3.85
N ARG A 20 -15.65 -5.51 2.77
CA ARG A 20 -16.90 -5.61 2.01
C ARG A 20 -17.07 -6.97 1.33
N ILE A 21 -16.00 -7.53 0.78
CA ILE A 21 -16.02 -8.87 0.18
C ILE A 21 -16.35 -9.91 1.25
N LEU A 22 -15.63 -9.91 2.37
CA LEU A 22 -15.80 -10.89 3.46
C LEU A 22 -17.17 -10.79 4.13
N LYS A 23 -17.76 -9.59 4.22
CA LYS A 23 -19.15 -9.41 4.68
C LYS A 23 -20.17 -10.07 3.75
N SER A 24 -19.90 -10.09 2.44
CA SER A 24 -20.78 -10.73 1.46
C SER A 24 -20.51 -12.23 1.28
N LYS A 25 -19.24 -12.66 1.41
CA LYS A 25 -18.75 -14.03 1.21
C LYS A 25 -17.65 -14.33 2.24
N PRO A 26 -18.01 -14.82 3.44
CA PRO A 26 -17.05 -14.96 4.56
C PRO A 26 -15.94 -15.99 4.32
N THR A 27 -16.13 -16.94 3.42
CA THR A 27 -15.17 -18.01 3.14
C THR A 27 -14.21 -17.69 2.01
N THR A 28 -14.31 -16.50 1.39
CA THR A 28 -13.44 -16.12 0.27
C THR A 28 -11.99 -15.98 0.73
N SER A 29 -11.07 -16.66 0.03
CA SER A 29 -9.64 -16.54 0.30
C SER A 29 -9.05 -15.31 -0.39
N ILE A 30 -8.59 -14.35 0.42
CA ILE A 30 -8.01 -13.08 -0.04
C ILE A 30 -6.55 -12.99 0.42
N LEU A 31 -5.64 -12.74 -0.52
CA LEU A 31 -4.25 -12.39 -0.25
C LEU A 31 -4.04 -10.90 -0.47
N VAL A 32 -3.57 -10.20 0.56
CA VAL A 32 -3.20 -8.77 0.46
C VAL A 32 -1.68 -8.68 0.47
N LEU A 33 -1.11 -8.04 -0.55
CA LEU A 33 0.32 -7.82 -0.72
C LEU A 33 0.64 -6.35 -0.45
N GLU A 34 1.72 -6.10 0.29
CA GLU A 34 2.24 -4.76 0.56
C GLU A 34 3.72 -4.73 0.20
N ALA A 35 4.14 -3.73 -0.58
CA ALA A 35 5.55 -3.54 -0.92
C ALA A 35 6.31 -2.88 0.24
N GLY A 36 5.61 -2.06 1.03
CA GLY A 36 6.18 -1.36 2.17
C GLY A 36 6.39 -2.19 3.43
N GLY A 37 7.17 -1.64 4.36
CA GLY A 37 7.34 -2.18 5.70
C GLY A 37 6.08 -2.07 6.56
N LYS A 38 6.06 -2.82 7.66
CA LYS A 38 4.99 -2.68 8.68
C LYS A 38 5.12 -1.34 9.38
N VAL A 39 4.14 -0.46 9.19
CA VAL A 39 4.02 0.79 9.94
C VAL A 39 3.10 0.59 11.14
N LYS A 40 3.63 0.88 12.33
CA LYS A 40 2.85 0.78 13.57
C LYS A 40 1.79 1.89 13.61
N MET A 41 0.52 1.50 13.72
CA MET A 41 -0.56 2.46 13.86
C MET A 41 -0.51 3.17 15.22
N LYS A 42 -0.95 4.45 15.23
CA LYS A 42 -0.99 5.32 16.43
C LYS A 42 0.38 5.45 17.12
N ASP A 43 1.47 5.38 16.35
CA ASP A 43 2.79 5.62 16.86
C ASP A 43 3.03 7.13 17.00
N PHE A 44 3.22 7.58 18.25
CA PHE A 44 3.43 8.98 18.57
C PHE A 44 4.74 9.51 17.98
N SER A 45 5.79 8.70 17.94
CA SER A 45 7.09 9.10 17.40
C SER A 45 7.02 9.35 15.90
N ILE A 46 6.25 8.52 15.17
CA ILE A 46 5.99 8.74 13.73
C ILE A 46 5.26 10.06 13.52
N TYR A 47 4.25 10.35 14.33
CA TYR A 47 3.52 11.62 14.24
C TYR A 47 4.42 12.82 14.54
N GLN A 48 5.24 12.76 15.60
CA GLN A 48 6.17 13.84 15.93
C GLN A 48 7.19 14.07 14.82
N ASN A 49 7.75 13.00 14.24
CA ASN A 49 8.68 13.11 13.12
C ASN A 49 8.01 13.79 11.91
N TYR A 50 6.78 13.38 11.57
CA TYR A 50 6.02 14.02 10.50
C TYR A 50 5.79 15.51 10.76
N VAL A 51 5.40 15.90 11.98
CA VAL A 51 5.19 17.32 12.34
C VAL A 51 6.50 18.12 12.24
N ALA A 52 7.63 17.52 12.62
CA ALA A 52 8.93 18.20 12.62
C ALA A 52 9.57 18.30 11.23
N THR A 53 9.38 17.30 10.37
CA THR A 53 10.14 17.16 9.10
C THR A 53 9.26 17.22 7.85
N GLY A 54 7.95 17.05 7.98
CA GLY A 54 7.04 16.79 6.85
C GLY A 54 7.21 15.39 6.23
N GLY A 55 8.13 14.57 6.75
CA GLY A 55 8.43 13.24 6.24
C GLY A 55 7.36 12.23 6.62
N LEU A 56 6.81 11.52 5.63
CA LEU A 56 5.93 10.39 5.87
C LEU A 56 6.76 9.10 5.95
N PRO A 57 6.33 8.11 6.75
CA PRO A 57 7.00 6.80 6.82
C PRO A 57 6.91 6.02 5.50
N TYR A 58 6.16 6.51 4.52
CA TYR A 58 5.98 5.88 3.21
C TYR A 58 6.78 6.57 2.10
N ASN A 59 7.58 7.59 2.42
CA ASN A 59 8.25 8.40 1.41
C ASN A 59 9.15 7.60 0.47
N GLU A 60 9.78 6.54 0.97
CA GLU A 60 10.63 5.64 0.20
C GLU A 60 9.87 4.70 -0.74
N TYR A 61 8.55 4.58 -0.57
CA TYR A 61 7.68 3.75 -1.41
C TYR A 61 6.88 4.55 -2.43
N TYR A 62 7.01 5.89 -2.44
CA TYR A 62 6.45 6.68 -3.53
C TYR A 62 7.28 6.46 -4.79
N ASP A 63 6.59 6.35 -5.91
CA ASP A 63 7.24 6.34 -7.21
C ASP A 63 8.09 7.61 -7.36
N GLU A 64 9.31 7.44 -7.86
CA GLU A 64 10.10 8.59 -8.29
C GLU A 64 9.35 9.34 -9.39
N ALA A 65 9.60 10.65 -9.48
CA ALA A 65 9.03 11.44 -10.55
C ALA A 65 9.37 10.75 -11.89
N PRO A 66 8.38 10.52 -12.77
CA PRO A 66 8.64 9.88 -14.04
C PRO A 66 9.73 10.67 -14.75
N PRO A 67 10.70 10.00 -15.39
CA PRO A 67 11.79 10.69 -16.06
C PRO A 67 11.19 11.72 -17.02
N THR A 68 11.78 12.92 -17.06
CA THR A 68 11.34 14.04 -17.90
C THR A 68 11.35 13.71 -19.41
N ARG A 69 11.87 12.54 -19.79
CA ARG A 69 11.77 11.94 -21.12
C ARG A 69 10.98 10.64 -21.07
N GLY A 70 9.65 10.75 -21.13
CA GLY A 70 8.79 9.65 -21.56
C GLY A 70 8.78 9.52 -23.08
N CYS A 71 9.86 9.03 -23.68
CA CYS A 71 9.76 8.51 -25.05
C CYS A 71 9.15 7.10 -24.97
N LYS A 72 8.07 6.86 -25.72
CA LYS A 72 7.50 5.51 -25.86
C LYS A 72 8.59 4.54 -26.38
N GLY A 73 8.95 3.53 -25.59
CA GLY A 73 9.77 2.40 -26.05
C GLY A 73 11.06 2.09 -25.28
N GLU A 74 11.33 2.68 -24.12
CA GLU A 74 12.61 2.51 -23.40
C GLU A 74 12.62 1.42 -22.30
N ASN A 75 11.90 0.31 -22.50
CA ASN A 75 12.22 -0.93 -21.77
C ASN A 75 13.05 -1.82 -22.70
N ARG A 76 14.38 -1.74 -22.60
CA ARG A 76 15.31 -2.75 -23.14
C ARG A 76 15.64 -3.77 -22.07
#